data_AF-A0A844M7Z8-F1
#
_entry.id   AF-A0A844M7Z8-F1
#
_cell.length_a   1.000
_cell.length_b   1.000
_cell.length_c   1.000
_cell.angle_alpha   90.00
_cell.angle_beta   90.00
_cell.angle_gamma   90.00
#
_symmetry.space_group_name_H-M   'P 1'
#
loop_
_entity.id
_entity.type
_entity.pdbx_description
1 polymer ?
#
loop_
_entity_poly.entity_id
_entity_poly.type
_entity_poly.pdbx_seq_one_letter_code
_entity_poly.pdbx_strand_id
1 'polypeptide(L)'
;MLLFFTMPLDETSQLNRGRLFLIDEAQGIVGRWVATSSTADKQGVKDWNVRGGALPPTYELSQPLAFYSVAVNPVDLKHVKGVEGNGYPITPFEVKTKDGGTRSDLLIHRDANVPGSMGCIVLSDGEFADFEKVFAEKCQQHKEVKLLVGYTY
;
A
#
# COMPACT_ATOMS: atom_id res chain seq x y z
N MET A 1 4.06 11.91 -11.73
CA MET A 1 4.28 11.22 -10.44
C MET A 1 3.61 9.85 -10.45
N LEU A 2 4.30 8.84 -9.95
CA LEU A 2 3.87 7.45 -9.87
C LEU A 2 4.36 6.83 -8.57
N LEU A 3 3.49 6.12 -7.86
CA LEU A 3 3.88 5.20 -6.80
C LEU A 3 4.01 3.78 -7.35
N PHE A 4 5.04 3.07 -6.92
CA PHE A 4 5.22 1.66 -7.20
C PHE A 4 5.51 0.91 -5.91
N PHE A 5 4.61 0.00 -5.53
CA PHE A 5 4.80 -0.91 -4.42
C PHE A 5 5.17 -2.30 -4.93
N THR A 6 6.21 -2.88 -4.35
CA THR A 6 6.58 -4.25 -4.62
C THR A 6 7.06 -4.99 -3.39
N MET A 7 6.74 -6.28 -3.30
CA MET A 7 7.09 -7.14 -2.17
C MET A 7 7.27 -8.58 -2.66
N PRO A 8 8.19 -9.37 -2.08
CA PRO A 8 8.15 -10.81 -2.28
C PRO A 8 6.91 -11.40 -1.61
N LEU A 9 6.30 -12.39 -2.26
CA LEU A 9 5.25 -13.20 -1.65
C LEU A 9 5.83 -14.55 -1.32
N ASP A 10 5.77 -14.90 -0.04
CA ASP A 10 6.18 -16.20 0.46
C ASP A 10 5.28 -16.62 1.62
N GLU A 11 5.23 -17.93 1.84
CA GLU A 11 4.55 -18.52 2.98
C GLU A 11 5.58 -18.68 4.11
N THR A 12 5.90 -17.58 4.79
CA THR A 12 6.79 -17.60 5.95
C THR A 12 6.08 -17.12 7.21
N SER A 13 6.66 -17.44 8.37
CA SER A 13 6.21 -16.87 9.65
C SER A 13 6.77 -15.46 9.90
N GLN A 14 7.57 -14.94 8.97
CA GLN A 14 8.19 -13.63 9.06
C GLN A 14 7.44 -12.64 8.17
N LEU A 15 7.45 -11.38 8.59
CA LEU A 15 6.78 -10.34 7.82
C LEU A 15 7.64 -9.92 6.63
N ASN A 16 7.14 -10.17 5.42
CA ASN A 16 7.80 -9.78 4.19
C ASN A 16 7.94 -8.27 4.10
N ARG A 17 9.13 -7.83 3.69
CA ARG A 17 9.46 -6.42 3.50
C ARG A 17 9.68 -6.16 2.03
N GLY A 18 8.84 -5.30 1.49
CA GLY A 18 8.91 -4.77 0.16
C GLY A 18 9.50 -3.36 0.12
N ARG A 19 9.22 -2.68 -0.98
CA ARG A 19 9.58 -1.28 -1.20
C ARG A 19 8.40 -0.53 -1.78
N LEU A 20 8.24 0.71 -1.32
CA LEU A 20 7.40 1.71 -1.96
C LEU A 20 8.33 2.75 -2.60
N PHE A 21 8.13 3.04 -3.88
CA PHE A 21 8.89 4.04 -4.62
C PHE A 21 7.98 5.18 -5.06
N LEU A 22 8.45 6.42 -4.97
CA LEU A 22 7.87 7.57 -5.65
C LEU A 22 8.75 7.91 -6.85
N ILE A 23 8.14 7.93 -8.03
CA ILE A 23 8.80 8.10 -9.31
C ILE A 23 8.26 9.36 -9.97
N ASP A 24 9.18 10.27 -10.29
CA ASP A 24 8.98 11.42 -11.16
C ASP A 24 9.42 11.04 -12.58
N GLU A 25 8.66 11.46 -13.59
CA GLU A 25 8.92 11.07 -14.99
C GLU A 25 10.22 11.70 -15.54
N ALA A 26 10.61 12.87 -15.04
CA ALA A 26 11.80 13.59 -15.47
C ALA A 26 13.02 13.27 -14.61
N GLN A 27 12.83 13.04 -13.30
CA GLN A 27 13.91 12.87 -12.32
C GLN A 27 14.15 11.41 -11.92
N GLY A 28 13.26 10.48 -12.27
CA GLY A 28 13.34 9.09 -11.85
C GLY A 28 12.87 8.90 -10.41
N ILE A 29 13.55 8.04 -9.64
CA ILE A 29 13.14 7.73 -8.25
C ILE A 29 13.48 8.92 -7.35
N VAL A 30 12.45 9.57 -6.82
CA VAL A 30 12.57 10.73 -5.90
C VAL A 30 12.20 10.37 -4.46
N GLY A 31 11.73 9.15 -4.21
CA GLY A 31 11.48 8.61 -2.86
C GLY A 31 11.51 7.09 -2.84
N ARG A 32 11.98 6.50 -1.74
CA ARG A 32 12.13 5.05 -1.59
C ARG A 32 12.02 4.66 -0.12
N TRP A 33 11.03 3.83 0.20
CA TRP A 33 10.75 3.41 1.57
C TRP A 33 10.66 1.91 1.71
N VAL A 34 11.02 1.39 2.88
CA VAL A 34 10.69 0.01 3.28
C VAL A 34 9.22 -0.03 3.68
N ALA A 35 8.46 -0.90 3.04
CA ALA A 35 7.03 -1.06 3.29
C ALA A 35 6.64 -2.53 3.33
N THR A 36 5.49 -2.83 3.89
CA THR A 36 4.89 -4.18 3.86
C THR A 36 3.39 -4.07 3.62
N SER A 37 2.75 -5.18 3.29
CA SER A 37 1.31 -5.29 3.19
C SER A 37 0.88 -6.63 3.76
N SER A 38 -0.22 -6.68 4.50
CA SER A 38 -0.72 -7.88 5.21
C SER A 38 -0.02 -8.17 6.55
N THR A 39 -0.48 -9.23 7.23
CA THR A 39 0.18 -9.90 8.35
C THR A 39 1.09 -11.01 7.85
N ALA A 40 2.10 -11.41 8.65
CA ALA A 40 3.12 -12.38 8.24
C ALA A 40 2.53 -13.71 7.71
N ASP A 41 1.43 -14.18 8.29
CA ASP A 41 0.74 -15.43 7.92
C ASP A 41 -0.15 -15.31 6.68
N LYS A 42 -0.20 -14.15 6.01
CA LYS A 42 -1.09 -13.88 4.87
C LYS A 42 -0.39 -13.13 3.74
N GLN A 43 0.87 -13.48 3.49
CA GLN A 43 1.72 -12.88 2.45
C GLN A 43 2.10 -13.86 1.33
N GLY A 44 1.43 -15.00 1.27
CA GLY A 44 1.60 -15.99 0.21
C GLY A 44 0.88 -15.61 -1.08
N VAL A 45 1.15 -16.41 -2.11
CA VAL A 45 0.45 -16.33 -3.39
C VAL A 45 -1.05 -16.61 -3.16
N LYS A 46 -1.93 -15.78 -3.73
CA LYS A 46 -3.39 -15.79 -3.55
C LYS A 46 -3.93 -15.34 -2.20
N ASP A 47 -3.09 -15.02 -1.21
CA ASP A 47 -3.59 -14.45 0.05
C ASP A 47 -4.26 -13.09 -0.15
N TRP A 48 -3.96 -12.39 -1.26
CA TRP A 48 -4.71 -11.20 -1.65
C TRP A 48 -6.23 -11.41 -1.78
N ASN A 49 -6.69 -12.65 -1.97
CA ASN A 49 -8.10 -13.01 -2.00
C ASN A 49 -8.76 -13.03 -0.62
N VAL A 50 -7.99 -13.15 0.46
CA VAL A 50 -8.54 -13.25 1.82
C VAL A 50 -8.50 -11.91 2.54
N ARG A 51 -9.42 -11.73 3.48
CA ARG A 51 -9.42 -10.55 4.35
C ARG A 51 -8.14 -10.53 5.18
N GLY A 52 -7.45 -9.40 5.12
CA GLY A 52 -6.19 -9.20 5.80
C GLY A 52 -4.96 -9.50 4.96
N GLY A 53 -5.11 -10.16 3.80
CA GLY A 53 -4.01 -10.51 2.91
C GLY A 53 -3.34 -9.32 2.22
N ALA A 54 -2.30 -9.57 1.42
CA ALA A 54 -1.62 -8.50 0.69
C ALA A 54 -2.58 -7.73 -0.24
N LEU A 55 -2.25 -6.47 -0.56
CA LEU A 55 -3.01 -5.67 -1.52
C LEU A 55 -3.14 -6.42 -2.86
N PRO A 56 -4.33 -6.63 -3.44
CA PRO A 56 -4.42 -7.43 -4.66
C PRO A 56 -3.67 -6.81 -5.84
N PRO A 57 -2.88 -7.58 -6.60
CA PRO A 57 -2.33 -7.07 -7.84
C PRO A 57 -3.49 -6.82 -8.83
N THR A 58 -3.41 -5.75 -9.62
CA THR A 58 -4.56 -5.27 -10.39
C THR A 58 -5.08 -6.27 -11.44
N TYR A 59 -4.21 -7.16 -11.93
CA TYR A 59 -4.59 -8.22 -12.87
C TYR A 59 -5.34 -9.40 -12.20
N GLU A 60 -5.35 -9.48 -10.87
CA GLU A 60 -6.13 -10.48 -10.10
C GLU A 60 -7.49 -9.96 -9.63
N LEU A 61 -7.85 -8.75 -10.04
CA LEU A 61 -9.18 -8.20 -9.81
C LEU A 61 -10.18 -8.78 -10.82
N SER A 62 -11.41 -9.01 -10.36
CA SER A 62 -12.53 -9.46 -11.21
C SER A 62 -12.87 -8.43 -12.30
N GLN A 63 -12.69 -7.14 -11.98
CA GLN A 63 -12.61 -6.05 -12.95
C GLN A 63 -11.19 -5.48 -12.91
N PRO A 64 -10.30 -5.87 -13.85
CA PRO A 64 -8.92 -5.42 -13.84
C PRO A 64 -8.79 -3.91 -13.89
N LEU A 65 -7.89 -3.37 -13.08
CA LEU A 65 -7.54 -1.95 -13.07
C LEU A 65 -6.21 -1.73 -13.79
N ALA A 66 -6.06 -0.61 -14.48
CA ALA A 66 -4.76 -0.20 -15.00
C ALA A 66 -3.79 0.14 -13.86
N PHE A 67 -4.31 0.73 -12.78
CA PHE A 67 -3.60 1.13 -11.57
C PHE A 67 -4.62 1.40 -10.45
N TYR A 68 -4.15 1.41 -9.20
CA TYR A 68 -4.86 2.05 -8.10
C TYR A 68 -4.55 3.56 -8.10
N SER A 69 -5.34 4.35 -7.39
CA SER A 69 -5.06 5.77 -7.15
C SER A 69 -4.84 6.00 -5.65
N VAL A 70 -3.90 6.86 -5.28
CA VAL A 70 -3.62 7.25 -3.89
C VAL A 70 -3.91 8.74 -3.76
N ALA A 71 -4.79 9.11 -2.84
CA ALA A 71 -5.05 10.53 -2.57
C ALA A 71 -3.80 11.19 -1.99
N VAL A 72 -3.50 12.43 -2.42
CA VAL A 72 -2.33 13.18 -1.92
C VAL A 72 -2.60 13.80 -0.55
N ASN A 73 -3.86 14.10 -0.24
CA ASN A 73 -4.25 14.59 1.08
C ASN A 73 -4.65 13.40 1.96
N PRO A 74 -4.02 13.24 3.14
CA PRO A 74 -4.38 12.17 4.05
C PRO A 74 -5.71 12.45 4.75
N VAL A 75 -6.29 11.40 5.30
CA VAL A 75 -7.35 11.48 6.30
C VAL A 75 -6.74 11.32 7.70
N ASP A 76 -7.21 12.11 8.66
CA ASP A 76 -6.81 12.00 10.06
C ASP A 76 -7.51 10.79 10.69
N LEU A 77 -6.72 9.75 10.99
CA LEU A 77 -7.16 8.48 11.60
C LEU A 77 -6.50 8.26 12.96
N LYS A 78 -6.12 9.33 13.68
CA LYS A 78 -5.50 9.23 15.02
C LYS A 78 -6.32 8.46 16.05
N HIS A 79 -7.63 8.37 15.82
CA HIS A 79 -8.61 7.71 16.68
C HIS A 79 -8.88 6.25 16.24
N VAL A 80 -8.28 5.80 15.14
CA VAL A 80 -8.42 4.44 14.61
C VAL A 80 -7.23 3.60 15.04
N LYS A 81 -7.49 2.58 15.88
CA LYS A 81 -6.48 1.64 16.36
C LYS A 81 -5.81 0.91 15.19
N GLY A 82 -4.48 0.85 15.19
CA GLY A 82 -3.68 0.22 14.14
C GLY A 82 -3.24 1.16 13.01
N VAL A 83 -3.82 2.38 12.92
CA VAL A 83 -3.33 3.46 12.06
C VAL A 83 -2.72 4.56 12.91
N GLU A 84 -3.51 5.07 13.87
CA GLU A 84 -3.08 6.02 14.91
C GLU A 84 -2.28 7.21 14.33
N GLY A 85 -2.79 7.81 13.25
CA GLY A 85 -2.13 8.91 12.54
C GLY A 85 -2.80 9.20 11.20
N ASN A 86 -2.03 9.75 10.26
CA ASN A 86 -2.49 9.99 8.90
C ASN A 86 -2.58 8.67 8.11
N GLY A 87 -3.61 8.56 7.28
CA GLY A 87 -3.72 7.50 6.27
C GLY A 87 -4.03 8.10 4.90
N TYR A 88 -3.37 7.60 3.86
CA TYR A 88 -3.57 8.03 2.49
C TYR A 88 -4.48 7.02 1.76
N PRO A 89 -5.74 7.37 1.46
CA PRO A 89 -6.70 6.46 0.84
C PRO A 89 -6.23 5.93 -0.51
N ILE A 90 -6.35 4.62 -0.69
CA ILE A 90 -6.18 3.92 -1.96
C ILE A 90 -7.57 3.71 -2.57
N THR A 91 -7.76 4.11 -3.82
CA THR A 91 -8.99 3.94 -4.58
C THR A 91 -8.81 2.96 -5.74
N PRO A 92 -9.88 2.23 -6.13
CA PRO A 92 -11.24 2.29 -5.57
C PRO A 92 -11.32 1.74 -4.13
N PHE A 93 -12.28 2.26 -3.36
CA PHE A 93 -12.44 1.94 -1.93
C PHE A 93 -12.67 0.45 -1.68
N GLU A 94 -13.35 -0.22 -2.60
CA GLU A 94 -13.58 -1.67 -2.58
C GLU A 94 -13.21 -2.26 -3.95
N VAL A 95 -12.54 -3.41 -3.92
CA VAL A 95 -12.28 -4.26 -5.08
C VAL A 95 -12.69 -5.69 -4.79
N LYS A 96 -13.03 -6.43 -5.85
CA LYS A 96 -13.29 -7.86 -5.80
C LYS A 96 -12.24 -8.60 -6.61
N THR A 97 -11.64 -9.64 -6.05
CA THR A 97 -10.68 -10.49 -6.75
C THR A 97 -11.39 -11.52 -7.63
N LYS A 98 -10.66 -12.12 -8.58
CA LYS A 98 -11.19 -13.17 -9.48
C LYS A 98 -11.73 -14.38 -8.72
N ASP A 99 -11.10 -14.73 -7.60
CA ASP A 99 -11.49 -15.86 -6.75
C ASP A 99 -12.60 -15.49 -5.74
N GLY A 100 -13.23 -14.32 -5.87
CA GLY A 100 -14.40 -13.91 -5.09
C GLY A 100 -14.10 -13.20 -3.76
N GLY A 101 -12.84 -12.87 -3.49
CA GLY A 101 -12.44 -12.10 -2.32
C GLY A 101 -12.84 -10.63 -2.42
N THR A 102 -13.39 -10.04 -1.36
CA THR A 102 -13.67 -8.60 -1.28
C THR A 102 -12.62 -7.91 -0.42
N ARG A 103 -12.00 -6.86 -0.96
CA ARG A 103 -10.96 -6.07 -0.28
C ARG A 103 -11.35 -4.61 -0.29
N SER A 104 -11.37 -3.98 0.88
CA SER A 104 -11.80 -2.59 1.03
C SER A 104 -11.00 -1.86 2.10
N ASP A 105 -11.20 -0.55 2.17
CA ASP A 105 -10.60 0.33 3.18
C ASP A 105 -9.06 0.28 3.17
N LEU A 106 -8.50 0.34 1.97
CA LEU A 106 -7.07 0.21 1.71
C LEU A 106 -6.39 1.58 1.81
N LEU A 107 -5.27 1.63 2.53
CA LEU A 107 -4.57 2.87 2.88
C LEU A 107 -3.05 2.69 2.72
N ILE A 108 -2.32 3.81 2.59
CA ILE A 108 -0.91 3.90 2.96
C ILE A 108 -0.83 4.59 4.33
N HIS A 109 -0.28 3.93 5.34
CA HIS A 109 -0.20 4.52 6.68
C HIS A 109 0.99 4.00 7.50
N ARG A 110 1.19 4.61 8.68
CA ARG A 110 2.15 4.14 9.67
C ARG A 110 1.75 2.81 10.29
N ASP A 111 2.70 1.90 10.45
CA ASP A 111 2.59 0.66 11.23
C ASP A 111 2.54 1.00 12.73
N ALA A 112 1.33 1.06 13.31
CA ALA A 112 1.11 1.45 14.69
C ALA A 112 1.30 0.27 15.68
N ASN A 113 2.56 -0.15 15.84
CA ASN A 113 3.02 -1.10 16.87
C ASN A 113 2.48 -2.54 16.78
N VAL A 114 1.83 -2.93 15.68
CA VAL A 114 1.45 -4.32 15.40
C VAL A 114 1.97 -4.66 14.00
N PRO A 115 3.05 -5.46 13.87
CA PRO A 115 3.70 -5.67 12.58
C PRO A 115 2.73 -6.13 11.50
N GLY A 116 2.63 -5.33 10.44
CA GLY A 116 1.78 -5.62 9.29
C GLY A 116 0.45 -4.85 9.30
N SER A 117 -0.48 -5.29 8.47
CA SER A 117 -1.78 -4.63 8.29
C SER A 117 -2.86 -5.61 7.87
N MET A 118 -4.11 -5.15 7.82
CA MET A 118 -5.20 -5.91 7.20
C MET A 118 -5.23 -5.74 5.65
N GLY A 119 -4.06 -5.49 5.06
CA GLY A 119 -3.84 -5.39 3.61
C GLY A 119 -3.54 -4.00 3.07
N CYS A 120 -3.49 -3.00 3.94
CA CYS A 120 -2.90 -1.69 3.64
C CYS A 120 -1.41 -1.82 3.28
N ILE A 121 -0.84 -0.79 2.67
CA ILE A 121 0.61 -0.63 2.59
C ILE A 121 1.04 0.11 3.86
N VAL A 122 1.87 -0.52 4.69
CA VAL A 122 2.32 0.09 5.94
C VAL A 122 3.82 0.28 6.00
N LEU A 123 4.22 1.39 6.60
CA LEU A 123 5.59 1.85 6.76
C LEU A 123 5.90 2.01 8.25
N SER A 124 7.13 1.73 8.65
CA SER A 124 7.57 2.05 10.03
C SER A 124 7.52 3.56 10.30
N ASP A 125 7.51 3.98 11.55
CA ASP A 125 7.38 5.40 11.95
C ASP A 125 8.36 6.34 11.20
N GLY A 126 9.65 6.00 11.15
CA GLY A 126 10.65 6.80 10.45
C GLY A 126 10.49 6.81 8.92
N GLU A 127 10.13 5.66 8.34
CA GLU A 127 9.86 5.54 6.90
C GLU A 127 8.61 6.31 6.51
N PHE A 128 7.57 6.27 7.34
CA PHE A 128 6.32 6.97 7.11
C PHE A 128 6.49 8.49 7.22
N ALA A 129 7.20 8.98 8.24
CA ALA A 129 7.46 10.40 8.40
C ALA A 129 8.24 10.99 7.21
N ASP A 130 9.23 10.25 6.68
CA ASP A 130 9.94 10.65 5.46
C ASP A 130 9.03 10.59 4.23
N PHE A 131 8.23 9.54 4.10
CA PHE A 131 7.22 9.42 3.05
C PHE A 131 6.27 10.62 3.03
N GLU A 132 5.67 10.99 4.16
CA GLU A 132 4.72 12.11 4.22
C GLU A 132 5.37 13.42 3.77
N LYS A 133 6.58 13.69 4.26
CA LYS A 133 7.33 14.88 3.91
C LYS A 133 7.61 14.95 2.41
N VAL A 134 8.18 13.89 1.84
CA VAL A 134 8.56 13.84 0.43
C VAL A 134 7.32 13.82 -0.47
N PHE A 135 6.31 13.03 -0.12
CA PHE A 135 5.08 12.89 -0.90
C PHE A 135 4.30 14.21 -0.93
N ALA A 136 4.17 14.91 0.20
CA ALA A 136 3.54 16.24 0.24
C ALA A 136 4.32 17.26 -0.61
N GLU A 137 5.65 17.31 -0.49
CA GLU A 137 6.49 18.25 -1.25
C GLU A 137 6.40 18.00 -2.76
N LYS A 138 6.58 16.74 -3.17
CA LYS A 138 6.65 16.37 -4.59
C LYS A 138 5.29 16.31 -5.26
N CYS A 139 4.22 16.02 -4.52
CA CYS A 139 2.89 15.81 -5.09
C CYS A 139 1.90 16.94 -4.80
N GLN A 140 2.31 18.09 -4.24
CA GLN A 140 1.43 19.22 -3.88
C GLN A 140 0.48 19.72 -4.99
N GLN A 141 0.83 19.54 -6.27
CA GLN A 141 -0.02 19.95 -7.40
C GLN A 141 -1.00 18.86 -7.86
N HIS A 142 -0.88 17.66 -7.30
CA HIS A 142 -1.71 16.50 -7.63
C HIS A 142 -2.79 16.32 -6.57
N LYS A 143 -3.99 15.92 -7.01
CA LYS A 143 -5.04 15.45 -6.09
C LYS A 143 -4.87 13.97 -5.75
N GLU A 144 -4.38 13.21 -6.72
CA GLU A 144 -4.14 11.77 -6.64
C GLU A 144 -2.90 11.39 -7.43
N VAL A 145 -2.26 10.30 -7.03
CA VAL A 145 -1.08 9.71 -7.68
C VAL A 145 -1.38 8.24 -7.99
N LYS A 146 -1.03 7.80 -9.19
CA LYS A 146 -1.20 6.39 -9.60
C LYS A 146 -0.34 5.49 -8.71
N LEU A 147 -0.85 4.33 -8.33
CA LEU A 147 -0.16 3.28 -7.61
C LEU A 147 -0.17 1.99 -8.42
N LEU A 148 1.02 1.52 -8.78
CA LEU A 148 1.25 0.20 -9.34
C LEU A 148 1.67 -0.76 -8.23
N VAL A 149 1.16 -1.99 -8.30
CA VAL A 149 1.40 -3.04 -7.32
C VAL A 149 1.95 -4.26 -8.05
N GLY A 150 3.16 -4.69 -7.69
CA GLY A 150 3.82 -5.84 -8.30
C GLY A 150 4.42 -6.78 -7.26
N TYR A 151 4.32 -8.07 -7.49
CA TYR A 151 4.84 -9.08 -6.56
C TYR A 151 5.88 -9.96 -7.25
N THR A 152 6.86 -10.43 -6.48
CA THR A 152 7.80 -11.46 -6.91
C THR A 152 7.55 -12.73 -6.13
N TYR A 153 7.52 -13.87 -6.79
CA TYR A 153 7.32 -15.20 -6.19
C TYR A 153 7.84 -16.28 -7.14
#